data_AF-A0A7W0WVF3-F1
#
_entry.id   AF-A0A7W0WVF3-F1
#
_cell.length_a   1.000
_cell.length_b   1.000
_cell.length_c   1.000
_cell.angle_alpha   90.00
_cell.angle_beta   90.00
_cell.angle_gamma   90.00
#
_symmetry.space_group_name_H-M   'P 1'
#
loop_
_entity.id
_entity.type
_entity.pdbx_description
1 polymer ?
#
loop_
_entity_poly.entity_id
_entity_poly.type
_entity_poly.pdbx_seq_one_letter_code
_entity_poly.pdbx_strand_id
1 'polypeptide(L)'
;MKMIVAAFGLAAGLVACGGKKEADQMTKYADSMCACKDIKCAEKIFPEIEKWTAANEGKEVEKSAADRYNAQLDRTQKCYDKLMAEVEKAGGAPAPTPATP
;
A
#
# COMPACT_ATOMS: atom_id res chain seq x y z
N MET A 1 -8.70 20.82 -39.79
CA MET A 1 -8.90 20.06 -38.54
C MET A 1 -7.94 18.88 -38.50
N LYS A 2 -6.85 19.01 -37.74
CA LYS A 2 -5.98 17.92 -37.32
C LYS A 2 -5.18 18.47 -36.13
N MET A 3 -5.86 18.53 -34.99
CA MET A 3 -5.29 19.00 -33.73
C MET A 3 -4.97 17.78 -32.87
N ILE A 4 -3.69 17.69 -32.52
CA ILE A 4 -3.15 17.14 -31.28
C ILE A 4 -3.34 15.61 -31.11
N VAL A 5 -2.39 14.88 -31.71
CA VAL A 5 -1.90 13.63 -31.13
C VAL A 5 -1.30 14.00 -29.78
N ALA A 6 -2.09 13.81 -28.72
CA ALA A 6 -1.61 13.89 -27.36
C ALA A 6 -0.51 12.83 -27.21
N ALA A 7 0.73 13.29 -27.22
CA ALA A 7 1.83 12.57 -26.64
C ALA A 7 1.52 12.35 -25.16
N PHE A 8 0.81 11.26 -24.85
CA PHE A 8 0.88 10.59 -23.55
C PHE A 8 2.24 9.88 -23.48
N GLY A 9 3.32 10.66 -23.60
CA GLY A 9 4.58 10.34 -22.96
C GLY A 9 4.46 10.79 -21.51
N LEU A 10 4.95 9.96 -20.58
CA LEU A 10 5.12 10.27 -19.14
C LEU A 10 3.84 10.44 -18.32
N ALA A 11 3.27 9.34 -17.80
CA ALA A 11 2.49 9.38 -16.55
C ALA A 11 2.27 8.00 -15.87
N ALA A 12 3.09 6.98 -16.14
CA ALA A 12 3.09 5.77 -15.30
C ALA A 12 3.96 5.98 -14.05
N GLY A 13 3.77 7.13 -13.38
CA GLY A 13 4.24 7.31 -12.00
C GLY A 13 3.30 6.50 -11.13
N LEU A 14 3.68 5.24 -10.84
CA LEU A 14 3.11 4.49 -9.73
C LEU A 14 3.06 5.43 -8.54
N VAL A 15 1.87 5.60 -7.97
CA VAL A 15 1.53 6.42 -6.79
C VAL A 15 2.69 6.43 -5.79
N ALA A 16 3.57 7.40 -5.96
CA ALA A 16 4.85 7.50 -5.29
C ALA A 16 4.62 8.39 -4.07
N CYS A 17 5.12 7.96 -2.91
CA CYS A 17 5.18 8.69 -1.66
C CYS A 17 6.67 9.06 -1.35
N GLY A 18 7.04 10.34 -1.55
CA GLY A 18 8.10 11.20 -0.96
C GLY A 18 9.25 10.66 -0.10
N GLY A 19 10.40 10.38 -0.73
CA GLY A 19 11.68 10.32 -0.03
C GLY A 19 11.87 9.32 1.13
N LYS A 20 13.05 9.38 1.76
CA LYS A 20 13.48 8.47 2.84
C LYS A 20 12.47 8.37 4.00
N LYS A 21 11.77 9.47 4.31
CA LYS A 21 10.74 9.51 5.36
C LYS A 21 9.56 8.61 5.05
N GLU A 22 9.26 8.39 3.78
CA GLU A 22 8.07 7.68 3.36
C GLU A 22 8.35 6.18 3.20
N ALA A 23 9.59 5.81 2.84
CA ALA A 23 10.09 4.46 3.06
C ALA A 23 10.19 4.10 4.56
N ASP A 24 10.60 5.04 5.42
CA ASP A 24 10.63 4.85 6.88
C ASP A 24 9.19 4.73 7.45
N GLN A 25 8.23 5.50 6.94
CA GLN A 25 6.84 5.38 7.34
C GLN A 25 6.21 4.06 6.86
N MET A 26 6.47 3.65 5.62
CA MET A 26 6.01 2.36 5.11
C MET A 26 6.61 1.19 5.89
N THR A 27 7.85 1.33 6.39
CA THR A 27 8.45 0.35 7.30
C THR A 27 7.61 0.18 8.57
N LYS A 28 7.14 1.29 9.18
CA LYS A 28 6.28 1.23 10.36
C LYS A 28 4.94 0.57 10.07
N TYR A 29 4.31 0.86 8.93
CA TYR A 29 3.07 0.21 8.55
C TYR A 29 3.25 -1.29 8.33
N ALA A 30 4.34 -1.69 7.66
CA ALA A 30 4.70 -3.09 7.50
C ALA A 30 4.92 -3.77 8.86
N ASP A 31 5.67 -3.16 9.77
CA ASP A 31 5.91 -3.70 11.11
C ASP A 31 4.61 -3.85 11.91
N SER A 32 3.75 -2.83 11.92
CA SER A 32 2.46 -2.88 12.60
C SER A 32 1.55 -3.95 12.00
N MET A 33 1.49 -4.07 10.67
CA MET A 33 0.67 -5.07 9.98
C MET A 33 1.17 -6.49 10.27
N CYS A 34 2.49 -6.69 10.24
CA CYS A 34 3.10 -7.97 10.55
C CYS A 34 3.04 -8.34 12.04
N ALA A 35 2.86 -7.37 12.93
CA ALA A 35 2.68 -7.60 14.37
C ALA A 35 1.24 -7.98 14.72
N CYS A 36 0.28 -7.74 13.82
CA CYS A 36 -1.10 -8.14 14.01
C CYS A 36 -1.24 -9.67 14.05
N LYS A 37 -2.19 -10.12 14.88
CA LYS A 37 -2.55 -11.55 15.03
C LYS A 37 -3.94 -11.87 14.48
N ASP A 38 -4.70 -10.85 14.13
CA ASP A 38 -6.05 -10.96 13.61
C ASP A 38 -6.35 -9.80 12.65
N ILE A 39 -7.43 -9.96 11.88
CA ILE A 39 -7.87 -8.95 10.90
C ILE A 39 -8.33 -7.66 11.58
N LYS A 40 -8.86 -7.71 12.81
CA LYS A 40 -9.30 -6.49 13.52
C LYS A 40 -8.13 -5.57 13.88
N CYS A 41 -6.95 -6.13 14.10
CA CYS A 41 -5.73 -5.37 14.25
C CYS A 41 -5.31 -4.73 12.92
N ALA A 42 -5.32 -5.50 11.83
CA ALA A 42 -4.98 -5.00 10.49
C ALA A 42 -5.94 -3.88 10.04
N GLU A 43 -7.24 -4.03 10.32
CA GLU A 43 -8.30 -3.07 9.99
C GLU A 43 -8.07 -1.67 10.60
N LYS A 44 -7.40 -1.60 11.75
CA LYS A 44 -7.06 -0.31 12.39
C LYS A 44 -5.90 0.41 11.71
N ILE A 45 -5.09 -0.30 10.94
CA ILE A 45 -3.91 0.26 10.27
C ILE A 45 -4.32 0.89 8.93
N PHE A 46 -5.30 0.33 8.22
CA PHE A 46 -5.79 0.87 6.95
C PHE A 46 -6.19 2.36 6.99
N PRO A 47 -6.97 2.86 7.96
CA PRO A 47 -7.30 4.29 8.00
C PRO A 47 -6.08 5.17 8.26
N GLU A 48 -5.04 4.67 8.95
CA GLU A 48 -3.78 5.41 9.10
C GLU A 48 -2.99 5.46 7.79
N ILE A 49 -2.98 4.36 7.04
CA ILE A 49 -2.37 4.30 5.71
C ILE A 49 -3.11 5.23 4.76
N GLU A 50 -4.44 5.18 4.68
CA GLU A 50 -5.25 6.05 3.82
C GLU A 50 -5.05 7.52 4.14
N LYS A 51 -5.11 7.89 5.42
CA LYS A 51 -4.89 9.28 5.85
C LYS A 51 -3.50 9.77 5.49
N TRP A 52 -2.49 8.92 5.65
CA TRP A 52 -1.13 9.26 5.29
C TRP A 52 -0.95 9.36 3.77
N THR A 53 -1.50 8.43 2.98
CA THR A 53 -1.47 8.47 1.52
C THR A 53 -2.15 9.73 1.00
N ALA A 54 -3.34 10.08 1.50
CA ALA A 54 -4.03 11.31 1.12
C ALA A 54 -3.22 12.58 1.47
N ALA A 55 -2.53 12.59 2.62
CA ALA A 55 -1.68 13.71 3.03
C ALA A 55 -0.37 13.82 2.24
N ASN A 56 0.01 12.79 1.49
CA ASN A 56 1.25 12.70 0.72
C ASN A 56 1.00 12.44 -0.77
N GLU A 57 -0.26 12.53 -1.21
CA GLU A 57 -0.63 12.37 -2.61
C GLU A 57 0.14 13.39 -3.48
N GLY A 58 0.76 12.90 -4.56
CA GLY A 58 1.56 13.72 -5.48
C GLY A 58 2.99 14.02 -5.04
N LYS A 59 3.49 13.47 -3.92
CA LYS A 59 4.90 13.63 -3.50
C LYS A 59 5.74 12.46 -3.99
N GLU A 60 6.77 12.66 -4.84
CA GLU A 60 7.54 11.53 -5.38
C GLU A 60 8.51 10.85 -4.40
N VAL A 61 8.49 9.50 -4.33
CA VAL A 61 9.53 8.72 -3.62
C VAL A 61 10.89 9.09 -4.21
N GLU A 62 11.86 9.43 -3.36
CA GLU A 62 13.22 9.62 -3.85
C GLU A 62 13.72 8.30 -4.42
N LYS A 63 14.34 8.32 -5.60
CA LYS A 63 14.75 7.11 -6.32
C LYS A 63 15.62 6.17 -5.47
N SER A 64 16.42 6.72 -4.55
CA SER A 64 17.25 5.99 -3.59
C SER A 64 16.46 5.21 -2.53
N ALA A 65 15.20 5.58 -2.30
CA ALA A 65 14.30 4.99 -1.32
C ALA A 65 13.21 4.11 -1.97
N ALA A 66 13.08 4.13 -3.30
CA ALA A 66 12.06 3.41 -4.05
C ALA A 66 12.10 1.89 -3.82
N ASP A 67 13.28 1.28 -3.89
CA ASP A 67 13.44 -0.16 -3.65
C ASP A 67 12.99 -0.55 -2.24
N ARG A 68 13.36 0.27 -1.24
CA ARG A 68 12.97 0.03 0.15
C ARG A 68 11.46 0.22 0.34
N TYR A 69 10.89 1.27 -0.24
CA TYR A 69 9.46 1.52 -0.21
C TYR A 69 8.66 0.35 -0.79
N ASN A 70 9.02 -0.09 -2.00
CA ASN A 70 8.39 -1.24 -2.67
C ASN A 70 8.54 -2.53 -1.86
N ALA A 71 9.72 -2.77 -1.26
CA ALA A 71 9.93 -3.92 -0.39
C ALA A 71 9.01 -3.89 0.85
N GLN A 72 8.71 -2.72 1.41
CA GLN A 72 7.78 -2.61 2.55
C GLN A 72 6.32 -2.74 2.14
N LEU A 73 5.94 -2.30 0.93
CA LEU A 73 4.61 -2.59 0.36
C LEU A 73 4.41 -4.12 0.23
N ASP A 74 5.34 -4.80 -0.44
CA ASP A 74 5.34 -6.26 -0.58
C ASP A 74 5.26 -6.98 0.77
N ARG A 75 6.00 -6.48 1.77
CA ARG A 75 6.01 -7.05 3.12
C ARG A 75 4.67 -6.85 3.83
N THR A 76 4.07 -5.66 3.70
CA THR A 76 2.75 -5.36 4.25
C THR A 76 1.70 -6.30 3.66
N GLN A 77 1.69 -6.47 2.33
CA GLN A 77 0.78 -7.37 1.64
C GLN A 77 0.96 -8.82 2.09
N LYS A 78 2.20 -9.33 2.13
CA LYS A 78 2.49 -10.69 2.61
C LYS A 78 2.03 -10.94 4.05
N CYS A 79 2.09 -9.93 4.92
CA CYS A 79 1.62 -10.05 6.29
C CYS A 79 0.08 -10.06 6.37
N TYR A 80 -0.59 -9.24 5.56
CA TYR A 80 -2.03 -9.29 5.43
C TYR A 80 -2.54 -10.62 4.85
N ASP A 81 -1.90 -11.14 3.80
CA ASP A 81 -2.25 -12.43 3.20
C ASP A 81 -2.11 -13.58 4.20
N LYS A 82 -1.09 -13.54 5.06
CA LYS A 82 -0.93 -14.51 6.15
C LYS A 82 -2.07 -14.43 7.15
N LEU A 83 -2.48 -13.22 7.56
CA LEU A 83 -3.63 -13.03 8.45
C LEU A 83 -4.92 -13.58 7.83
N MET A 84 -5.16 -13.30 6.56
CA MET A 84 -6.32 -13.83 5.82
C MET A 84 -6.29 -15.36 5.77
N ALA A 85 -5.14 -15.95 5.44
CA ALA A 85 -4.99 -17.41 5.42
C ALA A 85 -5.19 -18.05 6.81
N GLU A 86 -4.80 -17.37 7.89
CA GLU A 86 -5.07 -17.83 9.26
C GLU A 86 -6.55 -17.73 9.62
N VAL A 87 -7.25 -16.68 9.19
CA VAL A 87 -8.71 -16.54 9.37
C VAL A 87 -9.45 -17.63 8.59
N GLU A 88 -9.09 -17.87 7.32
CA GLU A 88 -9.67 -18.94 6.50
C GLU A 88 -9.46 -20.32 7.13
N LYS A 89 -8.24 -20.61 7.62
CA LYS A 89 -7.94 -21.86 8.33
C LYS A 89 -8.71 -22.01 9.63
N ALA A 90 -9.00 -20.90 10.32
CA ALA A 90 -9.82 -20.88 11.53
C ALA A 90 -11.33 -21.05 11.24
N GLY A 91 -11.72 -21.27 9.97
CA GLY A 91 -13.12 -21.39 9.56
C GLY A 91 -13.86 -20.06 9.53
N GLY A 92 -13.16 -18.94 9.65
CA GLY A 92 -13.70 -17.62 9.39
C GLY A 92 -13.82 -17.43 7.88
N ALA A 93 -15.05 -17.36 7.36
CA ALA A 93 -15.26 -16.99 5.97
C ALA A 93 -14.61 -15.61 5.73
N PRO A 94 -13.73 -15.46 4.72
CA PRO A 94 -13.19 -14.17 4.39
C PRO A 94 -14.35 -13.27 3.96
N ALA A 95 -14.45 -12.09 4.56
CA ALA A 95 -15.39 -11.08 4.07
C ALA A 95 -15.05 -10.80 2.60
N PRO A 96 -16.03 -10.80 1.68
CA PRO A 96 -15.74 -10.52 0.28
C PRO A 96 -15.13 -9.13 0.19
N THR A 97 -13.89 -9.05 -0.30
CA THR A 97 -13.33 -7.79 -0.77
C THR A 97 -14.26 -7.23 -1.85
N PRO A 98 -14.68 -5.96 -1.77
CA PRO A 98 -15.43 -5.34 -2.85
C PRO A 98 -14.56 -5.43 -4.12
N ALA A 99 -15.05 -6.13 -5.14
CA ALA A 99 -14.46 -6.05 -6.46
C ALA A 99 -14.59 -4.59 -6.92
N THR A 100 -13.46 -3.90 -7.05
CA THR A 100 -13.41 -2.57 -7.67
C THR A 100 -13.86 -2.72 -9.14
N PRO A 101 -14.81 -1.90 -9.63
CA PRO A 101 -15.39 -2.01 -10.98
C PRO A 101 -14.41 -1.75 -12.11
#